data_AF-A0A6P0I816-F1
#
_entry.id   AF-A0A6P0I816-F1
#
_cell.length_a   1.000
_cell.length_b   1.000
_cell.length_c   1.000
_cell.angle_alpha   90.00
_cell.angle_beta   90.00
_cell.angle_gamma   90.00
#
_symmetry.space_group_name_H-M   'P 1'
#
loop_
_entity.id
_entity.type
_entity.pdbx_description
1 polymer ?
#
loop_
_entity_poly.entity_id
_entity_poly.type
_entity_poly.pdbx_seq_one_letter_code
_entity_poly.pdbx_strand_id
1 'polypeptide(L)' 'MTAKVTTLVNQPYKYGFVTDIESETIPRGLSEDVVRLISAKKNEPEFMLN' A
#
# COMPACT_ATOMS: atom_id res chain seq x y z
N MET A 1 32.90 30.93 -3.36
CA MET A 1 32.99 29.49 -3.71
C MET A 1 31.82 28.68 -3.13
N THR A 2 30.66 29.27 -2.85
CA THR A 2 29.58 28.60 -2.07
C THR A 2 28.35 28.25 -2.90
N ALA A 3 28.11 28.98 -4.00
CA ALA A 3 26.88 28.87 -4.79
C ALA A 3 26.69 27.49 -5.46
N LYS A 4 27.77 26.78 -5.82
CA LYS A 4 27.69 25.48 -6.51
C LYS A 4 27.24 24.33 -5.61
N VAL A 5 27.52 24.41 -4.31
CA VAL A 5 27.18 23.34 -3.35
C VAL A 5 25.68 23.35 -3.05
N THR A 6 25.09 24.53 -2.86
CA THR A 6 23.65 24.70 -2.59
C THR A 6 22.79 24.17 -3.75
N THR A 7 23.21 24.39 -5.00
CA THR A 7 22.51 23.86 -6.18
C THR A 7 22.56 22.35 -6.33
N LEU A 8 23.59 21.68 -5.79
CA LEU A 8 23.72 20.24 -5.85
C LEU A 8 22.87 19.54 -4.78
N VAL A 9 22.74 20.16 -3.60
CA VAL A 9 21.96 19.64 -2.46
C VAL A 9 20.45 19.83 -2.66
N ASN A 10 20.02 20.93 -3.31
CA ASN A 10 18.60 21.19 -3.58
C ASN A 10 18.05 20.48 -4.83
N GLN A 11 18.76 19.50 -5.40
CA GLN A 11 18.23 18.70 -6.50
C GLN A 11 17.14 17.76 -5.97
N PRO A 12 15.94 17.74 -6.57
CA PRO A 12 14.91 16.78 -6.19
C PRO A 12 15.39 15.36 -6.45
N TYR A 13 15.15 14.45 -5.49
CA TYR A 13 15.50 13.04 -5.60
C TYR A 13 14.77 12.42 -6.81
N LYS A 14 15.50 12.15 -7.88
CA LYS A 14 14.94 11.63 -9.15
C LYS A 14 14.70 10.12 -9.14
N TYR A 15 15.26 9.42 -8.16
CA TYR A 15 15.26 7.97 -8.09
C TYR A 15 14.53 7.55 -6.82
N GLY A 16 13.21 7.40 -6.94
CA GLY A 16 12.35 6.78 -5.94
C GLY A 16 11.69 5.57 -6.58
N PHE A 17 11.63 4.45 -5.87
CA PHE A 17 10.81 3.31 -6.28
C PHE A 17 9.36 3.66 -5.97
N VAL A 18 8.53 3.78 -7.01
CA VAL A 18 7.08 3.91 -6.89
C VAL A 18 6.50 2.61 -7.42
N THR A 19 5.74 1.92 -6.59
CA THR A 19 5.00 0.72 -6.99
C THR A 19 3.54 1.03 -6.75
N ASP A 20 2.73 0.94 -7.80
CA ASP A 20 1.29 1.02 -7.67
C ASP A 20 0.83 -0.24 -6.92
N ILE A 21 0.29 -0.05 -5.73
CA ILE A 21 -0.32 -1.12 -4.95
C ILE A 21 -1.81 -1.09 -5.24
N GLU A 22 -2.35 -2.20 -5.72
CA GLU A 22 -3.79 -2.36 -5.84
C GLU A 22 -4.40 -2.38 -4.43
N SER A 23 -5.34 -1.47 -4.19
CA SER A 23 -6.08 -1.37 -2.93
C SER A 23 -7.56 -1.35 -3.23
N GLU A 24 -8.31 -2.19 -2.54
CA GLU A 24 -9.75 -2.30 -2.69
C GLU A 24 -10.41 -1.90 -1.38
N THR A 25 -11.45 -1.07 -1.46
CA THR A 25 -12.16 -0.58 -0.28
C THR A 25 -13.43 -1.38 -0.08
N ILE A 26 -13.56 -1.98 1.09
CA ILE A 26 -14.78 -2.67 1.54
C ILE A 26 -15.67 -1.73 2.38
N PRO A 27 -16.99 -2.00 2.47
CA PRO A 27 -17.89 -1.23 3.31
C PRO A 27 -17.40 -1.09 4.74
N ARG A 28 -17.73 0.03 5.39
CA ARG A 28 -17.34 0.28 6.77
C ARG A 28 -18.09 -0.68 7.69
N GLY A 29 -17.37 -1.38 8.55
CA GLY A 29 -17.92 -2.32 9.52
C GLY A 29 -17.28 -3.70 9.41
N LEU A 30 -17.14 -4.39 10.54
CA LEU A 30 -16.67 -5.77 10.60
C LEU A 30 -17.88 -6.67 10.86
N SER A 31 -18.27 -7.42 9.84
CA SER A 31 -19.31 -8.45 9.91
C SER A 31 -18.76 -9.76 9.37
N GLU A 32 -19.40 -10.88 9.70
CA GLU A 32 -18.99 -12.21 9.24
C GLU A 32 -18.96 -12.30 7.70
N ASP A 33 -19.91 -11.65 7.03
CA ASP A 33 -19.95 -11.58 5.57
C ASP A 33 -18.76 -10.81 4.99
N VAL A 34 -18.31 -9.74 5.66
CA VAL A 34 -17.10 -8.99 5.28
C VAL A 34 -15.85 -9.84 5.48
N VAL A 35 -15.77 -10.61 6.57
CA VAL A 35 -14.64 -11.51 6.84
C VAL A 35 -14.55 -12.62 5.78
N ARG A 36 -15.67 -13.25 5.42
CA ARG A 36 -15.72 -14.25 4.34
C ARG A 36 -15.32 -13.67 2.98
N LEU A 37 -15.76 -12.44 2.68
CA LEU A 37 -15.38 -11.71 1.46
C LEU A 37 -13.86 -11.47 1.38
N ILE A 38 -13.24 -11.04 2.48
CA ILE A 38 -11.79 -10.84 2.57
C ILE A 38 -11.06 -12.17 2.39
N SER A 39 -11.50 -13.21 3.10
CA SER A 39 -10.89 -14.54 3.08
C SER A 39 -10.92 -15.17 1.67
N ALA A 40 -12.07 -15.09 0.98
CA ALA A 40 -12.23 -15.55 -0.39
C ALA A 40 -11.33 -14.78 -1.37
N LYS A 41 -11.23 -13.45 -1.25
CA LYS A 41 -10.33 -12.63 -2.08
C LYS A 41 -8.85 -12.97 -1.88
N LYS A 42 -8.48 -13.34 -0.65
CA LYS A 42 -7.11 -13.71 -0.29
C LYS A 42 -6.80 -15.20 -0.52
N ASN A 43 -7.76 -15.99 -1.03
CA ASN A 43 -7.65 -17.44 -1.18
C ASN A 43 -7.19 -18.13 0.11
N GLU A 44 -7.72 -17.69 1.24
CA GLU A 44 -7.39 -18.27 2.53
C GLU A 44 -8.08 -19.64 2.71
N PRO A 45 -7.45 -20.58 3.43
CA PRO A 45 -8.03 -21.90 3.67
C PRO A 45 -9.19 -21.85 4.68
N GLU A 46 -10.15 -22.76 4.52
CA GLU A 46 -11.39 -22.78 5.31
C GLU A 46 -11.18 -22.84 6.84
N PHE A 47 -10.06 -23.41 7.30
CA PHE A 47 -9.78 -23.49 8.74
C PHE A 47 -9.58 -22.12 9.41
N MET A 48 -9.33 -21.06 8.64
CA MET A 48 -9.16 -19.69 9.13
C MET A 48 -10.50 -18.99 9.45
N LEU A 49 -11.64 -19.57 9.05
CA LEU A 49 -12.99 -19.02 9.26
C LEU A 49 -13.72 -19.63 10.47
N ASN A 50 -13.04 -20.47 11.27
CA ASN A 50 -13.61 -21.26 12.36
C ASN A 50 -13.64 -20.56 13.72
#